data_AF-A0A536AM75-F1
#
_entry.id   AF-A0A536AM75-F1
#
_cell.length_a   1.000
_cell.length_b   1.000
_cell.length_c   1.000
_cell.angle_alpha   90.00
_cell.angle_beta   90.00
_cell.angle_gamma   90.00
#
_symmetry.space_group_name_H-M   'P 1'
#
loop_
_entity.id
_entity.type
_entity.pdbx_description
1 polymer ?
#
loop_
_entity_poly.entity_id
_entity_poly.type
_entity_poly.pdbx_seq_one_letter_code
_entity_poly.pdbx_strand_id
1 'polypeptide(L)'
;MIIYNLYMTMYSRRANTPVIPRNETSSQILALLSGIAGNELHTNEIIRRVEGNPRAVQRALVSSEAGGLITSRRVGNLRLWRMDPTNPLYQSIRELFGRTRGLPAKLASVLAKSRGVRLAFLFGSYVTAKDNPTSDVDLFVIGAVDWMKLAETLRAAGRQLGRVVNPIIWSEADLAELPTSNREFLDGVMAGPIIWLVGDRQEFDELRSSVGAGMAGGRSKPARVGTKRQSAASKGQGPRDRRQGGAGRRSSGRGSHSR
;
A
#
# COMPACT_ATOMS: atom_id res chain seq x y z
N MET A 1 -23.59 -19.64 -21.12
CA MET A 1 -23.45 -21.04 -20.69
C MET A 1 -22.12 -21.69 -21.05
N ILE A 2 -21.41 -21.24 -22.10
CA ILE A 2 -20.11 -21.80 -22.52
C ILE A 2 -18.95 -21.34 -21.61
N ILE A 3 -18.97 -20.07 -21.16
CA ILE A 3 -17.94 -19.54 -20.24
C ILE A 3 -17.97 -20.28 -18.90
N TYR A 4 -19.15 -20.58 -18.36
CA TYR A 4 -19.30 -21.36 -17.12
C TYR A 4 -18.79 -22.80 -17.25
N ASN A 5 -19.01 -23.45 -18.39
CA ASN A 5 -18.49 -24.79 -18.65
C ASN A 5 -16.97 -24.79 -18.85
N LEU A 6 -16.40 -23.75 -19.46
CA LEU A 6 -14.94 -23.60 -19.53
C LEU A 6 -14.36 -23.30 -18.14
N TYR A 7 -15.05 -22.48 -17.34
CA TYR A 7 -14.74 -22.19 -15.93
C TYR A 7 -14.67 -23.47 -15.10
N MET A 8 -15.68 -24.34 -15.22
CA MET A 8 -15.76 -25.61 -14.51
C MET A 8 -14.80 -26.66 -15.06
N THR A 9 -14.56 -26.71 -16.37
CA THR A 9 -13.66 -27.70 -16.98
C THR A 9 -12.20 -27.43 -16.66
N MET A 10 -11.79 -26.15 -16.52
CA MET A 10 -10.47 -25.79 -16.00
C MET A 10 -10.36 -25.99 -14.48
N TYR A 11 -11.45 -25.78 -13.72
CA TYR A 11 -11.46 -25.98 -12.25
C TYR A 11 -11.56 -27.45 -11.80
N SER A 12 -12.00 -28.37 -12.66
CA SER A 12 -12.39 -29.73 -12.25
C SER A 12 -11.27 -30.77 -12.27
N ARG A 13 -10.08 -30.49 -12.81
CA ARG A 13 -9.04 -31.53 -12.92
C ARG A 13 -8.18 -31.77 -11.66
N ARG A 14 -8.29 -30.98 -10.57
CA ARG A 14 -7.48 -31.23 -9.34
C ARG A 14 -8.04 -30.90 -7.94
N ALA A 15 -9.21 -30.28 -7.74
CA ALA A 15 -9.57 -29.82 -6.38
C ALA A 15 -11.02 -30.11 -5.97
N ASN A 16 -11.19 -31.09 -5.08
CA ASN A 16 -12.44 -31.37 -4.36
C ASN A 16 -12.57 -30.51 -3.08
N THR A 17 -11.95 -29.32 -3.04
CA THR A 17 -11.88 -28.47 -1.83
C THR A 17 -12.57 -27.13 -2.11
N PRO A 18 -13.46 -26.64 -1.22
CA PRO A 18 -14.11 -25.35 -1.40
C PRO A 18 -13.08 -24.23 -1.51
N VAL A 19 -13.22 -23.43 -2.56
CA VAL A 19 -12.33 -22.33 -2.94
C VAL A 19 -12.44 -21.13 -1.98
N ILE A 20 -13.52 -21.05 -1.18
CA ILE A 20 -13.70 -19.98 -0.19
C ILE A 20 -13.45 -20.56 1.21
N PRO A 21 -12.60 -19.91 2.03
CA PRO A 21 -12.28 -20.39 3.36
C PRO A 21 -13.51 -20.40 4.27
N ARG A 22 -13.70 -21.50 5.02
CA ARG A 22 -14.75 -21.63 6.05
C ARG A 22 -14.28 -21.38 7.48
N ASN A 23 -12.97 -21.21 7.69
CA ASN A 23 -12.38 -21.03 9.01
C ASN A 23 -11.70 -19.65 9.15
N GLU A 24 -11.67 -19.13 10.36
CA GLU A 24 -11.17 -17.79 10.68
C GLU A 24 -9.69 -17.61 10.31
N THR A 25 -8.84 -18.61 10.58
CA THR A 25 -7.41 -18.54 10.26
C THR A 25 -7.16 -18.40 8.76
N SER A 26 -7.87 -19.15 7.91
CA SER A 26 -7.78 -19.02 6.47
C SER A 26 -8.29 -17.64 5.99
N SER A 27 -9.37 -17.13 6.57
CA SER A 27 -9.87 -15.77 6.30
C SER A 27 -8.85 -14.70 6.64
N GLN A 28 -8.18 -14.80 7.79
CA GLN A 28 -7.12 -13.88 8.21
C GLN A 28 -5.89 -13.95 7.31
N ILE A 29 -5.49 -15.16 6.90
CA ILE A 29 -4.39 -15.36 5.96
C ILE A 29 -4.72 -14.73 4.60
N LEU A 30 -5.92 -14.95 4.06
CA LEU A 30 -6.32 -14.33 2.80
C LEU A 30 -6.40 -12.81 2.92
N ALA A 31 -6.91 -12.27 4.03
CA ALA A 31 -6.90 -10.84 4.28
C ALA A 31 -5.48 -10.26 4.29
N LEU A 32 -4.56 -10.90 5.01
CA LEU A 32 -3.16 -10.50 5.06
C LEU A 32 -2.50 -10.56 3.68
N LEU A 33 -2.63 -11.70 2.98
CA LEU A 33 -1.98 -11.91 1.68
C LEU A 33 -2.62 -11.07 0.56
N SER A 34 -3.90 -10.71 0.68
CA SER A 34 -4.55 -9.76 -0.25
C SER A 34 -4.07 -8.32 -0.06
N GLY A 35 -3.69 -7.95 1.17
CA GLY A 35 -3.28 -6.60 1.54
C GLY A 35 -1.85 -6.24 1.13
N ILE A 36 -1.01 -7.26 0.88
CA ILE A 36 0.39 -7.10 0.47
C ILE A 36 0.60 -7.16 -1.04
N ALA A 37 -0.49 -7.15 -1.83
CA ALA A 37 -0.57 -7.02 -3.29
C ALA A 37 0.66 -7.51 -4.07
N GLY A 38 0.97 -8.81 -4.09
CA GLY A 38 2.06 -9.37 -4.90
C GLY A 38 3.41 -9.53 -4.18
N ASN A 39 3.56 -9.01 -2.95
CA ASN A 39 4.63 -9.40 -2.06
C ASN A 39 4.41 -10.83 -1.54
N GLU A 40 5.51 -11.43 -1.09
CA GLU A 40 5.51 -12.75 -0.46
C GLU A 40 5.82 -12.62 1.04
N LEU A 41 5.19 -13.45 1.86
CA LEU A 41 5.52 -13.57 3.28
C LEU A 41 6.03 -14.98 3.58
N HIS A 42 7.01 -15.07 4.46
CA HIS A 42 7.46 -16.35 4.97
C HIS A 42 6.50 -16.87 6.06
N THR A 43 6.42 -18.19 6.24
CA THR A 43 5.47 -18.83 7.18
C THR A 43 5.49 -18.19 8.58
N ASN A 44 6.66 -18.00 9.20
CA ASN A 44 6.77 -17.43 10.55
C ASN A 44 6.32 -15.98 10.65
N GLU A 45 6.37 -15.21 9.56
CA GLU A 45 5.83 -13.86 9.52
C GLU A 45 4.31 -13.87 9.44
N ILE A 46 3.73 -14.78 8.64
CA ILE A 46 2.28 -14.99 8.60
C ILE A 46 1.77 -15.37 9.99
N ILE A 47 2.40 -16.36 10.65
CA ILE A 47 2.05 -16.79 12.01
C ILE A 47 2.01 -15.60 12.99
N ARG A 48 3.04 -14.75 12.97
CA ARG A 48 3.12 -13.58 13.85
C ARG A 48 2.04 -12.54 13.54
N ARG A 49 1.78 -12.27 12.26
CA ARG A 49 0.86 -11.20 11.81
C ARG A 49 -0.61 -11.57 11.96
N VAL A 50 -0.97 -12.84 11.80
CA VAL A 50 -2.34 -13.33 12.04
C VAL A 50 -2.57 -13.73 13.50
N GLU A 51 -1.56 -13.61 14.36
CA GLU A 51 -1.62 -13.96 15.79
C GLU A 51 -2.18 -15.38 16.03
N GLY A 52 -1.92 -16.29 15.09
CA GLY A 52 -2.56 -17.61 15.03
C GLY A 52 -1.67 -18.77 15.51
N ASN A 53 -2.31 -19.89 15.87
CA ASN A 53 -1.58 -21.11 16.21
C ASN A 53 -0.76 -21.62 15.00
N PRO A 54 0.55 -21.90 15.15
CA PRO A 54 1.43 -22.30 14.04
C PRO A 54 0.91 -23.48 13.21
N ARG A 55 0.32 -24.51 13.85
CA ARG A 55 -0.20 -25.68 13.14
C ARG A 55 -1.49 -25.35 12.38
N ALA A 56 -2.35 -24.51 12.95
CA ALA A 56 -3.55 -24.05 12.27
C ALA A 56 -3.21 -23.21 11.02
N VAL A 57 -2.26 -22.28 11.17
CA VAL A 57 -1.76 -21.44 10.07
C VAL A 57 -1.15 -22.29 8.96
N GLN A 58 -0.29 -23.26 9.30
CA GLN A 58 0.32 -24.14 8.30
C GLN A 58 -0.72 -24.97 7.53
N ARG A 59 -1.72 -25.54 8.23
CA ARG A 59 -2.82 -26.28 7.58
C ARG A 59 -3.63 -25.38 6.66
N ALA A 60 -3.95 -24.16 7.11
CA ALA A 60 -4.68 -23.20 6.31
C ALA A 60 -3.92 -22.79 5.04
N LEU A 61 -2.61 -22.51 5.14
CA LEU A 61 -1.76 -22.20 3.98
C LEU A 61 -1.74 -23.33 2.95
N VAL A 62 -1.52 -24.57 3.39
CA VAL A 62 -1.52 -25.75 2.50
C VAL A 62 -2.89 -25.95 1.85
N SER A 63 -3.98 -25.78 2.61
CA SER A 63 -5.34 -25.90 2.09
C SER A 63 -5.66 -24.81 1.06
N SER A 64 -5.24 -23.56 1.30
CA SER A 64 -5.47 -22.45 0.38
C SER A 64 -4.66 -22.59 -0.91
N GLU A 65 -3.45 -23.16 -0.84
CA GLU A 65 -2.63 -23.46 -2.00
C GLU A 65 -3.22 -24.61 -2.84
N ALA A 66 -3.70 -25.66 -2.18
CA ALA A 66 -4.40 -26.75 -2.85
C ALA A 66 -5.70 -26.27 -3.56
N GLY A 67 -6.36 -25.25 -3.01
CA GLY A 67 -7.50 -24.57 -3.64
C GLY A 67 -7.12 -23.53 -4.70
N GLY A 68 -5.83 -23.32 -4.99
CA GLY A 68 -5.33 -22.40 -6.00
C GLY A 68 -5.44 -20.92 -5.65
N LEU A 69 -5.81 -20.55 -4.42
CA LEU A 69 -5.96 -19.15 -4.01
C LEU A 69 -4.62 -18.45 -3.77
N ILE A 70 -3.64 -19.23 -3.32
CA ILE A 70 -2.30 -18.78 -3.00
C ILE A 70 -1.29 -19.71 -3.67
N THR A 71 -0.10 -19.20 -3.90
CA THR A 71 1.05 -19.97 -4.39
C THR A 71 2.18 -19.89 -3.38
N SER A 72 3.08 -20.87 -3.42
CA SER A 72 4.32 -20.82 -2.64
C SER A 72 5.54 -21.16 -3.47
N ARG A 73 6.69 -20.66 -3.02
CA ARG A 73 8.02 -21.05 -3.53
C ARG A 73 9.00 -21.23 -2.39
N ARG A 74 10.05 -22.02 -2.61
CA ARG A 74 11.14 -22.20 -1.64
C ARG A 74 12.33 -21.31 -1.98
N VAL A 75 12.92 -20.72 -0.96
CA VAL A 75 14.18 -19.95 -1.03
C VAL A 75 15.06 -20.42 0.12
N GLY A 76 16.04 -21.27 -0.18
CA GLY A 76 16.78 -22.01 0.84
C GLY A 76 15.81 -22.81 1.73
N ASN A 77 15.87 -22.56 3.04
CA ASN A 77 14.99 -23.21 4.03
C ASN A 77 13.65 -22.48 4.24
N LEU A 78 13.44 -21.33 3.58
CA LEU A 78 12.22 -20.54 3.71
C LEU A 78 11.18 -20.98 2.68
N ARG A 79 9.93 -21.04 3.13
CA ARG A 79 8.76 -21.13 2.25
C ARG A 79 8.05 -19.79 2.23
N LEU A 80 7.99 -19.20 1.04
CA LEU A 80 7.39 -17.90 0.78
C LEU A 80 6.03 -18.10 0.14
N TRP A 81 5.04 -17.33 0.60
CA TRP A 81 3.64 -17.44 0.21
C TRP A 81 3.13 -16.12 -0.31
N ARG A 82 2.34 -16.16 -1.38
CA ARG A 82 1.62 -15.01 -1.92
C ARG A 82 0.27 -15.44 -2.46
N MET A 83 -0.64 -14.49 -2.58
CA MET A 83 -1.87 -14.71 -3.33
C MET A 83 -1.54 -14.95 -4.81
N ASP A 84 -2.29 -15.82 -5.49
CA ASP A 84 -2.08 -16.10 -6.90
C ASP A 84 -2.79 -15.05 -7.79
N PRO A 85 -2.06 -14.14 -8.46
CA PRO A 85 -2.66 -13.14 -9.33
C PRO A 85 -3.26 -13.73 -10.61
N THR A 86 -2.93 -14.99 -10.95
CA THR A 86 -3.52 -15.70 -12.09
C THR A 86 -4.86 -16.34 -11.74
N ASN A 87 -5.21 -16.44 -10.45
CA ASN A 87 -6.50 -16.96 -10.04
C ASN A 87 -7.62 -15.96 -10.42
N PRO A 88 -8.69 -16.39 -11.11
CA PRO A 88 -9.79 -15.51 -11.48
C PRO A 88 -10.48 -14.79 -10.29
N LEU A 89 -10.42 -15.37 -9.09
CA LEU A 89 -10.98 -14.79 -7.87
C LEU A 89 -10.03 -13.79 -7.20
N TYR A 90 -8.81 -13.60 -7.70
CA TYR A 90 -7.81 -12.73 -7.10
C TYR A 90 -8.36 -11.34 -6.81
N GLN A 91 -8.97 -10.69 -7.80
CA GLN A 91 -9.52 -9.34 -7.62
C GLN A 91 -10.71 -9.34 -6.66
N SER A 92 -11.64 -10.30 -6.79
CA SER A 92 -12.80 -10.38 -5.90
C SER A 92 -12.41 -10.62 -4.43
N ILE A 93 -11.40 -11.46 -4.18
CA ILE A 93 -10.90 -11.72 -2.82
C ILE A 93 -10.14 -10.50 -2.30
N ARG A 94 -9.35 -9.82 -3.15
CA ARG A 94 -8.71 -8.54 -2.76
C ARG A 94 -9.71 -7.47 -2.39
N GLU A 95 -10.77 -7.29 -3.18
CA GLU A 95 -11.82 -6.32 -2.89
C GLU A 95 -12.59 -6.70 -1.62
N LEU A 96 -13.02 -7.96 -1.51
CA LEU A 96 -13.79 -8.44 -0.37
C LEU A 96 -13.01 -8.34 0.93
N PHE A 97 -11.83 -8.96 0.98
CA PHE A 97 -11.04 -8.99 2.22
C PHE A 97 -10.34 -7.66 2.46
N GLY A 98 -9.93 -6.93 1.44
CA GLY A 98 -9.41 -5.58 1.56
C GLY A 98 -10.39 -4.68 2.31
N ARG A 99 -11.67 -4.71 1.95
CA ARG A 99 -12.70 -3.90 2.62
C ARG A 99 -13.10 -4.42 4.00
N THR A 100 -13.26 -5.74 4.16
CA THR A 100 -13.94 -6.30 5.34
C THR A 100 -13.01 -6.78 6.46
N ARG A 101 -11.79 -7.21 6.14
CA ARG A 101 -10.87 -7.83 7.12
C ARG A 101 -9.40 -7.40 6.95
N GLY A 102 -9.14 -6.48 6.02
CA GLY A 102 -7.82 -6.01 5.65
C GLY A 102 -7.42 -4.72 6.36
N LEU A 103 -6.55 -3.96 5.70
CA LEU A 103 -6.02 -2.69 6.22
C LEU A 103 -7.10 -1.66 6.57
N PRO A 104 -8.12 -1.40 5.73
CA PRO A 104 -9.26 -0.56 6.08
C PRO A 104 -9.90 -0.93 7.41
N ALA A 105 -10.26 -2.20 7.62
CA ALA A 105 -10.91 -2.64 8.85
C ALA A 105 -10.02 -2.42 10.09
N LYS A 106 -8.72 -2.72 9.97
CA LYS A 106 -7.77 -2.45 11.06
C LYS A 106 -7.65 -0.95 11.34
N LEU A 107 -7.48 -0.14 10.30
CA LEU A 107 -7.36 1.32 10.45
C LEU A 107 -8.63 1.93 11.03
N ALA A 108 -9.82 1.52 10.58
CA ALA A 108 -11.10 1.94 11.15
C ALA A 108 -11.17 1.66 12.66
N SER A 109 -10.84 0.43 13.08
CA SER A 109 -10.89 0.04 14.49
C SER A 109 -9.96 0.87 15.40
N VAL A 110 -8.86 1.34 14.83
CA VAL A 110 -7.81 2.08 15.53
C VAL A 110 -8.11 3.57 15.52
N LEU A 111 -8.57 4.11 14.39
CA LEU A 111 -8.97 5.50 14.23
C LEU A 111 -10.22 5.83 15.04
N ALA A 112 -11.19 4.92 15.12
CA ALA A 112 -12.39 5.09 15.95
C ALA A 112 -12.08 5.25 17.45
N LYS A 113 -10.93 4.73 17.91
CA LYS A 113 -10.45 4.86 19.30
C LYS A 113 -9.50 6.03 19.50
N SER A 114 -9.08 6.68 18.42
CA SER A 114 -8.10 7.76 18.44
C SER A 114 -8.79 9.08 18.79
N ARG A 115 -8.38 9.69 19.91
CA ARG A 115 -8.96 10.95 20.36
C ARG A 115 -8.75 12.07 19.32
N GLY A 116 -9.82 12.79 19.02
CA GLY A 116 -9.78 13.96 18.15
C GLY A 116 -9.90 13.66 16.67
N VAL A 117 -9.99 12.39 16.26
CA VAL A 117 -10.38 12.01 14.88
C VAL A 117 -11.89 12.24 14.74
N ARG A 118 -12.29 13.11 13.80
CA ARG A 118 -13.70 13.36 13.46
C ARG A 118 -14.13 12.59 12.23
N LEU A 119 -13.35 12.68 11.15
CA LEU A 119 -13.57 11.93 9.91
C LEU A 119 -12.26 11.30 9.46
N ALA A 120 -12.35 10.14 8.83
CA ALA A 120 -11.19 9.53 8.19
C ALA A 120 -11.60 8.63 7.01
N PHE A 121 -10.83 8.68 5.93
CA PHE A 121 -11.07 7.85 4.76
C PHE A 121 -9.78 7.54 4.00
N LEU A 122 -9.75 6.40 3.32
CA LEU A 122 -8.69 6.05 2.37
C LEU A 122 -9.03 6.56 0.98
N PHE A 123 -8.00 6.89 0.21
CA PHE A 123 -8.13 7.29 -1.19
C PHE A 123 -6.93 6.78 -2.01
N GLY A 124 -6.90 7.14 -3.30
CA GLY A 124 -5.74 6.89 -4.16
C GLY A 124 -5.66 5.48 -4.74
N SER A 125 -4.43 5.02 -4.98
CA SER A 125 -4.15 3.78 -5.72
C SER A 125 -4.67 2.54 -5.00
N TYR A 126 -4.66 2.54 -3.66
CA TYR A 126 -5.16 1.44 -2.83
C TYR A 126 -6.67 1.22 -3.05
N VAL A 127 -7.45 2.29 -3.05
CA VAL A 127 -8.91 2.20 -3.22
C VAL A 127 -9.29 1.84 -4.64
N THR A 128 -8.52 2.31 -5.63
CA THR A 128 -8.72 1.97 -7.05
C THR A 128 -8.18 0.60 -7.45
N ALA A 129 -7.62 -0.18 -6.50
CA ALA A 129 -6.97 -1.48 -6.73
C ALA A 129 -5.83 -1.44 -7.76
N LYS A 130 -5.32 -0.25 -8.07
CA LYS A 130 -4.16 0.01 -8.93
C LYS A 130 -2.85 0.11 -8.13
N ASP A 131 -2.92 -0.08 -6.83
CA ASP A 131 -1.76 -0.12 -5.96
C ASP A 131 -0.87 -1.33 -6.27
N ASN A 132 0.42 -1.14 -6.06
CA ASN A 132 1.40 -2.19 -6.14
C ASN A 132 1.83 -2.60 -4.72
N PRO A 133 2.56 -3.72 -4.54
CA PRO A 133 2.91 -4.24 -3.21
C PRO A 133 3.67 -3.25 -2.34
N THR A 134 4.39 -2.32 -2.96
CA THR A 134 5.25 -1.30 -2.33
C THR A 134 4.56 0.05 -2.20
N SER A 135 3.32 0.19 -2.66
CA SER A 135 2.61 1.47 -2.63
C SER A 135 2.16 1.79 -1.21
N ASP A 136 2.41 3.01 -0.80
CA ASP A 136 1.87 3.55 0.44
C ASP A 136 0.34 3.61 0.36
N VAL A 137 -0.30 3.59 1.53
CA VAL A 137 -1.75 3.70 1.64
C VAL A 137 -2.08 5.11 2.12
N ASP A 138 -2.67 5.89 1.22
CA ASP A 138 -3.03 7.27 1.48
C ASP A 138 -4.30 7.34 2.35
N LEU A 139 -4.14 7.97 3.50
CA LEU A 139 -5.18 8.14 4.52
C LEU A 139 -5.44 9.64 4.68
N PHE A 140 -6.70 10.04 4.63
CA PHE A 140 -7.12 11.37 5.00
C PHE A 140 -7.73 11.33 6.40
N VAL A 141 -7.36 12.29 7.26
CA VAL A 141 -7.91 12.45 8.61
C VAL A 141 -8.31 13.90 8.80
N ILE A 142 -9.51 14.11 9.33
CA ILE A 142 -10.00 15.41 9.74
C ILE A 142 -10.23 15.40 11.25
N GLY A 143 -9.65 16.36 11.96
CA GLY A 143 -9.90 16.60 13.38
C GLY A 143 -8.69 17.13 14.16
N ALA A 144 -8.88 17.35 15.46
CA ALA A 144 -7.87 17.86 16.37
C ALA A 144 -7.07 16.71 16.99
N VAL A 145 -6.15 16.13 16.23
CA VAL A 145 -5.38 14.94 16.61
C VAL A 145 -3.99 15.27 17.13
N ASP A 146 -3.50 14.47 18.07
CA ASP A 146 -2.09 14.43 18.46
C ASP A 146 -1.31 13.63 17.40
N TRP A 147 -0.54 14.33 16.57
CA TRP A 147 0.24 13.72 15.48
C TRP A 147 1.14 12.59 15.96
N MET A 148 1.82 12.76 17.09
CA MET A 148 2.81 11.77 17.54
C MET A 148 2.11 10.46 17.91
N LYS A 149 1.00 10.55 18.65
CA LYS A 149 0.20 9.38 19.04
C LYS A 149 -0.46 8.71 17.84
N LEU A 150 -1.01 9.50 16.93
CA LEU A 150 -1.66 8.96 15.74
C LEU A 150 -0.64 8.29 14.81
N ALA A 151 0.52 8.90 14.58
CA ALA A 151 1.57 8.33 13.74
C ALA A 151 2.11 7.00 14.30
N GLU A 152 2.33 6.89 15.61
CA GLU A 152 2.73 5.64 16.24
C GLU A 152 1.68 4.53 16.02
N THR A 153 0.43 4.90 16.25
CA THR A 153 -0.73 4.03 16.13
C THR A 153 -0.94 3.53 14.69
N LEU A 154 -0.85 4.43 13.70
CA LEU A 154 -0.93 4.09 12.28
C LEU A 154 0.26 3.23 11.82
N ARG A 155 1.48 3.51 12.30
CA ARG A 155 2.66 2.66 12.02
C ARG A 155 2.48 1.26 12.57
N ALA A 156 1.93 1.10 13.78
CA ALA A 156 1.65 -0.20 14.34
C ALA A 156 0.65 -1.00 13.50
N ALA A 157 -0.46 -0.35 13.07
CA ALA A 157 -1.46 -0.96 12.20
C ALA A 157 -0.88 -1.33 10.82
N GLY A 158 -0.12 -0.44 10.20
CA GLY A 158 0.52 -0.66 8.90
C GLY A 158 1.55 -1.79 8.93
N ARG A 159 2.38 -1.88 9.98
CA ARG A 159 3.39 -2.95 10.13
C ARG A 159 2.78 -4.34 10.13
N GLN A 160 1.64 -4.55 10.81
CA GLN A 160 0.98 -5.86 10.82
C GLN A 160 0.62 -6.34 9.42
N LEU A 161 0.29 -5.40 8.53
CA LEU A 161 -0.12 -5.69 7.15
C LEU A 161 0.98 -5.39 6.13
N GLY A 162 2.18 -5.00 6.56
CA GLY A 162 3.32 -4.76 5.69
C GLY A 162 3.13 -3.57 4.74
N ARG A 163 2.35 -2.57 5.15
CA ARG A 163 2.07 -1.37 4.37
C ARG A 163 2.46 -0.13 5.17
N VAL A 164 3.05 0.84 4.49
CA VAL A 164 3.23 2.19 5.05
C VAL A 164 1.92 2.94 4.87
N VAL A 165 1.43 3.55 5.95
CA VAL A 165 0.25 4.40 5.92
C VAL A 165 0.72 5.84 5.88
N ASN A 166 0.29 6.59 4.88
CA ASN A 166 0.67 7.98 4.63
C ASN A 166 -0.53 8.90 4.94
N PRO A 167 -0.62 9.45 6.16
CA PRO A 167 -1.73 10.30 6.54
C PRO A 167 -1.56 11.75 6.07
N ILE A 168 -2.63 12.33 5.53
CA ILE A 168 -2.87 13.77 5.43
C ILE A 168 -3.84 14.13 6.54
N ILE A 169 -3.47 15.10 7.39
CA ILE A 169 -4.25 15.49 8.56
C ILE A 169 -4.62 16.95 8.45
N TRP A 170 -5.91 17.25 8.48
CA TRP A 170 -6.43 18.60 8.56
C TRP A 170 -7.28 18.78 9.82
N SER A 171 -7.17 19.93 10.47
CA SER A 171 -8.14 20.36 11.46
C SER A 171 -9.39 20.93 10.77
N GLU A 172 -10.45 21.17 11.56
CA GLU A 172 -11.62 21.88 11.06
C GLU A 172 -11.28 23.32 10.64
N ALA A 173 -10.30 23.95 11.30
CA ALA A 173 -9.79 25.27 10.92
C ALA A 173 -9.03 25.23 9.58
N ASP A 174 -8.26 24.17 9.32
CA ASP A 174 -7.59 23.99 8.02
C ASP A 174 -8.61 23.86 6.89
N LEU A 175 -9.74 23.18 7.14
CA LEU A 175 -10.88 23.09 6.22
C LEU A 175 -11.56 24.43 5.97
N ALA A 176 -11.54 25.33 6.95
CA ALA A 176 -12.01 26.70 6.79
C ALA A 176 -11.08 27.42 5.84
N GLU A 177 -9.83 27.57 6.23
CA GLU A 177 -8.87 28.40 5.52
C GLU A 177 -8.14 27.65 4.40
N LEU A 178 -8.86 26.84 3.63
CA LEU A 178 -8.30 26.02 2.55
C LEU A 178 -7.73 26.88 1.40
N PRO A 179 -6.40 26.86 1.16
CA PRO A 179 -5.84 27.46 -0.04
C PRO A 179 -6.43 26.80 -1.30
N THR A 180 -6.56 27.53 -2.41
CA THR A 180 -7.14 27.03 -3.66
C THR A 180 -6.58 25.67 -4.09
N SER A 181 -5.26 25.51 -4.07
CA SER A 181 -4.61 24.23 -4.42
C SER A 181 -5.00 23.04 -3.52
N ASN A 182 -5.26 23.28 -2.23
CA ASN A 182 -5.71 22.22 -1.32
C ASN A 182 -7.20 21.90 -1.54
N ARG A 183 -8.00 22.91 -1.88
CA ARG A 183 -9.41 22.73 -2.26
C ARG A 183 -9.54 21.87 -3.52
N GLU A 184 -8.78 22.20 -4.56
CA GLU A 184 -8.72 21.41 -5.80
C GLU A 184 -8.27 19.96 -5.54
N PHE A 185 -7.26 19.77 -4.69
CA PHE A 185 -6.84 18.44 -4.26
C PHE A 185 -7.97 17.67 -3.56
N LEU A 186 -8.61 18.28 -2.56
CA LEU A 186 -9.71 17.66 -1.82
C LEU A 186 -10.88 17.31 -2.75
N ASP A 187 -11.26 18.23 -3.64
CA ASP A 187 -12.35 18.01 -4.60
C ASP A 187 -11.99 16.88 -5.57
N GLY A 188 -10.75 16.81 -6.05
CA GLY A 188 -10.25 15.70 -6.87
C GLY A 188 -10.25 14.36 -6.15
N VAL A 189 -9.89 14.34 -4.86
CA VAL A 189 -9.95 13.15 -4.00
C VAL A 189 -11.40 12.69 -3.81
N MET A 190 -12.31 13.62 -3.49
CA MET A 190 -13.73 13.33 -3.24
C MET A 190 -14.52 12.96 -4.50
N ALA A 191 -14.03 13.34 -5.69
CA ALA A 191 -14.57 12.88 -6.97
C ALA A 191 -14.19 11.43 -7.30
N GLY A 192 -13.12 10.92 -6.68
CA GLY A 192 -12.66 9.54 -6.83
C GLY A 192 -13.33 8.57 -5.86
N PRO A 193 -13.07 7.26 -6.00
CA PRO A 193 -13.53 6.28 -5.03
C PRO A 193 -12.72 6.43 -3.72
N ILE A 194 -13.45 6.42 -2.60
CA ILE A 194 -12.90 6.49 -1.24
C ILE A 194 -13.47 5.37 -0.37
N ILE A 195 -12.77 5.01 0.69
CA ILE A 195 -13.25 4.08 1.72
C ILE A 195 -13.32 4.82 3.04
N TRP A 196 -14.53 5.08 3.53
CA TRP A 196 -14.74 5.66 4.85
C TRP A 196 -14.28 4.70 5.96
N LEU A 197 -13.53 5.25 6.91
CA LEU A 197 -13.02 4.54 8.08
C LEU A 197 -13.66 5.08 9.37
N VAL A 198 -13.91 6.40 9.41
CA VAL A 198 -14.62 7.10 10.49
C VAL A 198 -15.52 8.17 9.84
N GLY A 199 -16.78 8.20 10.25
CA GLY A 199 -17.83 9.02 9.67
C GLY A 199 -18.21 8.61 8.25
N ASP A 200 -18.88 9.51 7.53
CA ASP A 200 -19.33 9.28 6.17
C ASP A 200 -19.36 10.56 5.30
N ARG A 201 -19.91 10.42 4.08
CA ARG A 201 -20.02 11.51 3.12
C ARG A 201 -20.95 12.62 3.60
N GLN A 202 -22.04 12.27 4.29
CA GLN A 202 -23.00 13.24 4.78
C GLN A 202 -22.37 14.09 5.88
N GLU A 203 -21.73 13.45 6.87
CA GLU A 203 -21.02 14.13 7.95
C GLU A 203 -19.91 15.07 7.43
N PHE A 204 -19.22 14.66 6.36
CA PHE A 204 -18.23 15.51 5.69
C PHE A 204 -18.85 16.75 5.03
N ASP A 205 -19.95 16.59 4.30
CA ASP A 205 -20.63 17.69 3.62
C ASP A 205 -21.24 18.69 4.64
N GLU A 206 -21.77 18.18 5.75
CA GLU A 206 -22.24 18.99 6.90
C GLU A 206 -21.08 19.77 7.53
N LEU A 207 -19.96 19.11 7.80
CA LEU A 207 -18.76 19.76 8.33
C LEU A 207 -18.28 20.87 7.39
N ARG A 208 -18.14 20.59 6.09
CA ARG A 208 -17.69 21.56 5.09
C ARG A 208 -18.62 22.77 5.00
N SER A 209 -19.93 22.56 5.11
CA SER A 209 -20.94 23.62 5.08
C SER A 209 -20.89 24.48 6.34
N SER A 210 -20.77 23.86 7.52
CA SER A 210 -20.68 24.58 8.80
C SER A 210 -19.44 25.48 8.89
N VAL A 211 -18.33 25.00 8.34
CA VAL A 211 -17.06 25.70 8.33
C VAL A 211 -17.06 26.83 7.27
N GLY A 212 -17.63 26.59 6.09
CA GLY A 212 -17.78 27.61 5.04
C GLY A 212 -18.69 28.77 5.44
N ALA A 213 -19.69 28.54 6.29
CA ALA A 213 -20.56 29.57 6.85
C ALA A 213 -19.84 30.49 7.87
N GLY A 214 -18.76 30.02 8.50
CA GLY A 214 -17.97 30.77 9.49
C GLY A 214 -16.90 31.71 8.91
N MET A 215 -16.65 31.68 7.59
CA MET A 215 -15.52 32.36 6.93
C MET A 215 -15.71 33.86 6.64
N ALA A 216 -16.62 34.55 7.33
CA ALA A 216 -16.71 36.02 7.24
C ALA A 216 -15.67 36.76 8.11
N GLY A 217 -14.85 36.08 8.91
CA GLY A 217 -13.86 36.76 9.76
C GLY A 217 -12.71 35.88 10.23
N GLY A 218 -11.48 36.22 9.83
CA GLY A 218 -10.24 35.68 10.40
C GLY A 218 -9.36 34.98 9.37
N ARG A 219 -8.07 35.37 9.32
CA ARG A 219 -7.02 34.81 8.45
C ARG A 219 -5.89 34.27 9.31
N SER A 220 -5.42 33.04 9.08
CA SER A 220 -4.16 32.47 9.55
C SER A 220 -3.69 31.31 8.66
N LYS A 221 -2.43 31.40 8.19
CA LYS A 221 -1.80 30.52 7.16
C LYS A 221 -1.54 29.07 7.64
N PRO A 222 -1.68 28.04 6.78
CA PRO A 222 -1.32 26.66 7.13
C PRO A 222 0.15 26.31 6.81
N ALA A 223 0.73 25.43 7.64
CA ALA A 223 2.08 24.88 7.51
C ALA A 223 2.08 23.61 6.64
N ARG A 224 2.85 23.63 5.54
CA ARG A 224 3.17 22.43 4.75
C ARG A 224 4.46 21.79 5.30
N VAL A 225 4.38 20.57 5.82
CA VAL A 225 5.59 19.72 6.00
C VAL A 225 5.76 18.90 4.73
N GLY A 226 6.63 19.38 3.84
CA GLY A 226 6.97 18.70 2.59
C GLY A 226 7.98 17.58 2.81
N THR A 227 7.64 16.36 2.39
CA THR A 227 8.60 15.26 2.26
C THR A 227 9.48 15.53 1.04
N LYS A 228 10.77 15.76 1.28
CA LYS A 228 11.82 15.86 0.27
C LYS A 228 11.81 14.61 -0.62
N ARG A 229 11.40 14.77 -1.89
CA ARG A 229 11.83 13.88 -2.97
C ARG A 229 13.31 14.13 -3.22
N GLN A 230 14.18 13.23 -2.75
CA GLN A 230 15.53 13.12 -3.29
C GLN A 230 15.45 12.38 -4.63
N SER A 231 15.34 13.15 -5.71
CA SER A 231 15.77 12.72 -7.02
C SER A 231 17.30 12.62 -7.02
N ALA A 232 17.82 11.39 -6.97
CA ALA A 232 19.20 11.11 -7.28
C ALA A 232 19.44 11.39 -8.77
N ALA A 233 19.88 12.62 -9.07
CA ALA A 233 20.45 12.98 -10.35
C ALA A 233 21.87 12.40 -10.43
N SER A 234 22.08 11.47 -11.34
CA SER A 234 23.40 11.01 -11.77
C SER A 234 24.17 12.18 -12.39
N LYS A 235 25.07 12.80 -11.63
CA LYS A 235 26.16 13.62 -12.17
C LYS A 235 27.40 12.73 -12.31
N GLY A 236 27.54 12.11 -13.49
CA GLY A 236 28.82 11.56 -13.94
C GLY A 236 29.68 12.68 -14.51
N GLN A 237 30.91 12.78 -14.00
CA GLN A 237 31.91 13.80 -14.34
C GLN A 237 32.26 13.81 -15.84
N GLY A 238 32.42 15.02 -16.40
CA GLY A 238 33.21 15.22 -17.61
C GLY A 238 34.71 15.32 -17.26
N PRO A 239 35.63 15.01 -18.20
CA PRO A 239 37.04 15.28 -17.99
C PRO A 239 37.44 16.64 -18.60
N ARG A 240 38.10 17.47 -17.79
CA ARG A 240 38.97 18.57 -18.21
C ARG A 240 40.33 18.39 -17.54
N ASP A 241 41.39 18.24 -18.33
CA ASP A 241 42.69 18.89 -18.11
C ASP A 241 43.53 18.75 -19.40
N ARG A 242 43.81 19.85 -20.12
CA ARG A 242 44.97 20.78 -20.03
C ARG A 242 46.32 20.20 -20.50
N ARG A 243 46.68 20.67 -21.71
CA ARG A 243 47.97 21.22 -22.16
C ARG A 243 49.29 20.65 -21.59
N GLN A 244 50.12 20.12 -22.49
CA GLN A 244 51.49 20.56 -22.89
C GLN A 244 52.18 19.33 -23.52
N GLY A 245 52.66 19.36 -24.76
CA GLY A 245 53.97 19.88 -25.14
C GLY A 245 54.45 19.09 -26.38
N GLY A 246 55.17 19.74 -27.29
CA GLY A 246 55.55 19.22 -28.60
C GLY A 246 56.84 18.37 -28.67
N ALA A 247 57.33 18.22 -29.90
CA ALA A 247 58.46 17.43 -30.40
C ALA A 247 58.17 15.93 -30.54
N GLY A 248 58.49 15.21 -31.62
CA GLY A 248 59.28 15.50 -32.81
C GLY A 248 59.95 14.18 -33.26
N ARG A 249 59.67 13.75 -34.50
CA ARG A 249 60.51 12.96 -35.43
C ARG A 249 61.10 11.57 -35.02
N ARG A 250 60.90 10.62 -35.95
CA ARG A 250 61.78 9.49 -36.39
C ARG A 250 61.98 8.37 -35.35
N SER A 251 62.14 7.09 -35.64
CA SER A 251 62.44 6.33 -36.85
C SER A 251 62.11 4.84 -36.61
N SER A 252 61.72 4.17 -37.69
CA SER A 252 61.79 2.73 -37.90
C SER A 252 63.14 2.12 -37.51
N GLY A 253 63.14 0.96 -36.82
CA GLY A 253 64.36 0.20 -36.55
C GLY A 253 64.10 -1.18 -35.93
N ARG A 254 64.08 -2.20 -36.81
CA ARG A 254 64.56 -3.59 -36.70
C ARG A 254 64.64 -4.32 -35.34
N GLY A 255 64.25 -5.60 -35.43
CA GLY A 255 64.99 -6.75 -34.89
C GLY A 255 64.50 -7.23 -33.52
N SER A 256 63.80 -8.36 -33.41
CA SER A 256 64.26 -9.75 -33.53
C SER A 256 64.39 -10.43 -32.15
N HIS A 257 64.10 -11.74 -32.14
CA HIS A 257 64.34 -12.75 -31.10
C HIS A 257 63.34 -12.76 -29.92
N SER A 258 62.40 -13.70 -29.84
CA SER A 258 62.53 -15.13 -29.50
C SER A 258 63.10 -15.40 -28.11
N ARG A 259 62.22 -15.78 -27.17
CA ARG A 259 62.11 -17.13 -26.60
C ARG A 259 60.80 -17.27 -25.83
#